data_AF-A0A3M2SUP8-F1
#
_entry.id   AF-A0A3M2SUP8-F1
#
_cell.length_a   1.000
_cell.length_b   1.000
_cell.length_c   1.000
_cell.angle_alpha   90.00
_cell.angle_beta   90.00
_cell.angle_gamma   90.00
#
_symmetry.space_group_name_H-M   'P 1'
#
loop_
_entity.id
_entity.type
_entity.pdbx_description
1 polymer ?
#
loop_
_entity_poly.entity_id
_entity_poly.type
_entity_poly.pdbx_seq_one_letter_code
_entity_poly.pdbx_strand_id
1 'polypeptide(L)'
;GAASFGMLSLLTVLWFRRWSYEIFIRTHQLLAGLCVYGIWRHLPSGADSPRLYIYIGLGIFGLTSSMQFLTFLYQNGLFAGRGSPRAIVSCDRHEKSSSDTDDGTGIVIKVSLIVPRPVKVKAGQYINLWMPSVSLWSWVQTHPFMVTSWSRGKQDALDLLVQPHSGMTAGLLRQARAIPGSSVSFLAFFTGPHGISADVSHYENALVVASGFGIAAVIPYVKKMIHGYNTCTSQIRRLHLVWQVESI
;
A
#
# COMPACT_ATOMS: atom_id res chain seq x y z
N GLY A 1 18.70 22.77 20.11
CA GLY A 1 17.62 22.45 21.07
C GLY A 1 16.38 23.25 20.76
N ALA A 2 16.24 24.44 21.36
CA ALA A 2 15.03 25.27 21.26
C ALA A 2 14.61 25.67 19.83
N ALA A 3 15.55 26.04 18.96
CA ALA A 3 15.25 26.37 17.56
C ALA A 3 14.65 25.18 16.77
N SER A 4 15.07 23.96 17.10
CA SER A 4 14.55 22.72 16.49
C SER A 4 13.11 22.42 16.94
N PHE A 5 12.79 22.70 18.22
CA PHE A 5 11.43 22.61 18.75
C PHE A 5 10.48 23.67 18.16
N GLY A 6 10.97 24.91 18.01
CA GLY A 6 10.22 25.98 17.35
C GLY A 6 9.93 25.65 15.89
N MET A 7 10.92 25.13 15.17
CA MET A 7 10.77 24.72 13.77
C MET A 7 9.86 23.49 13.61
N LEU A 8 9.87 22.52 14.55
CA LEU A 8 8.93 21.37 14.55
C LEU A 8 7.48 21.84 14.70
N SER A 9 7.27 22.81 15.58
CA SER A 9 5.96 23.40 15.87
C SER A 9 5.44 24.25 14.70
N LEU A 10 6.34 24.93 13.98
CA LEU A 10 6.01 25.67 12.76
C LEU A 10 5.75 24.75 11.56
N LEU A 11 6.51 23.65 11.42
CA LEU A 11 6.29 22.67 10.36
C LEU A 11 4.98 21.90 10.53
N THR A 12 4.48 21.75 11.77
CA THR A 12 3.16 21.16 12.05
C THR A 12 1.99 22.08 11.67
N VAL A 13 2.25 23.34 11.31
CA VAL A 13 1.24 24.24 10.75
C VAL A 13 0.72 23.65 9.44
N LEU A 14 -0.61 23.50 9.38
CA LEU A 14 -1.37 22.81 8.34
C LEU A 14 -1.07 23.27 6.89
N TRP A 15 -0.48 24.46 6.75
CA TRP A 15 -0.17 25.08 5.47
C TRP A 15 0.92 24.33 4.70
N PHE A 16 2.02 23.93 5.36
CA PHE A 16 3.11 23.17 4.72
C PHE A 16 2.69 21.75 4.33
N ARG A 17 1.81 21.13 5.13
CA ARG A 17 1.28 19.78 4.86
C ARG A 17 0.47 19.71 3.56
N ARG A 18 -0.20 20.80 3.19
CA ARG A 18 -1.02 20.87 1.96
C ARG A 18 -0.17 21.02 0.69
N TRP A 19 0.99 21.65 0.78
CA TRP A 19 1.81 21.95 -0.39
C TRP A 19 2.72 20.79 -0.81
N SER A 20 3.30 20.08 0.16
CA SER A 20 4.12 18.90 -0.12
C SER A 20 4.19 17.98 1.10
N TYR A 21 3.32 16.96 1.13
CA TYR A 21 3.29 15.99 2.22
C TYR A 21 4.63 15.23 2.37
N GLU A 22 5.29 14.95 1.25
CA GLU A 22 6.55 14.19 1.23
C GLU A 22 7.75 14.98 1.77
N ILE A 23 7.86 16.27 1.40
CA ILE A 23 8.90 17.15 1.95
C ILE A 23 8.67 17.32 3.45
N PHE A 24 7.41 17.55 3.84
CA PHE A 24 7.02 17.71 5.23
C PHE A 24 7.45 16.50 6.09
N ILE A 25 7.12 15.27 5.69
CA ILE A 25 7.45 14.09 6.51
C ILE A 25 8.97 13.87 6.62
N ARG A 26 9.74 14.17 5.55
CA ARG A 26 11.21 14.03 5.57
C ARG A 26 11.88 15.08 6.44
N THR A 27 11.47 16.34 6.32
CA THR A 27 11.98 17.42 7.19
C THR A 27 11.62 17.15 8.65
N HIS A 28 10.41 16.65 8.93
CA HIS A 28 9.98 16.29 10.27
C HIS A 28 10.87 15.20 10.88
N GLN A 29 11.18 14.13 10.13
CA GLN A 29 12.07 13.06 10.57
C GLN A 29 13.48 13.57 10.92
N LEU A 30 14.06 14.41 10.04
CA LEU A 30 15.37 15.01 10.29
C LEU A 30 15.38 15.86 11.57
N LEU A 31 14.34 16.67 11.75
CA LEU A 31 14.23 17.59 12.88
C LEU A 31 13.97 16.86 14.20
N ALA A 32 13.22 15.76 14.17
CA ALA A 32 13.05 14.87 15.32
C ALA A 32 14.41 14.28 15.75
N GLY A 33 15.23 13.81 14.81
CA GLY A 33 16.58 13.32 15.09
C GLY A 33 17.49 14.41 15.69
N LEU A 34 17.47 15.62 15.12
CA LEU A 34 18.21 16.77 15.66
C LEU A 34 17.74 17.17 17.06
N CYS A 35 16.45 17.04 17.36
CA CYS A 35 15.91 17.26 18.71
C CYS A 35 16.46 16.23 19.70
N VAL A 36 16.39 14.94 19.39
CA VAL A 36 16.92 13.88 20.27
C VAL A 36 18.42 14.07 20.51
N TYR A 37 19.19 14.35 19.45
CA TYR A 37 20.62 14.65 19.56
C TYR A 37 20.89 15.90 20.40
N GLY A 38 20.11 16.97 20.19
CA GLY A 38 20.21 18.21 20.94
C GLY A 38 19.91 18.03 22.43
N ILE A 39 18.91 17.22 22.79
CA ILE A 39 18.59 16.87 24.18
C ILE A 39 19.75 16.07 24.77
N TRP A 40 20.25 15.06 24.06
CA TRP A 40 21.37 14.23 24.53
C TRP A 40 22.64 15.06 24.80
N ARG A 41 22.97 16.02 23.93
CA ARG A 41 24.13 16.93 24.10
C ARG A 41 23.95 17.98 25.20
N HIS A 42 22.73 18.48 25.41
CA HIS A 42 22.47 19.52 26.41
C HIS A 42 22.35 18.97 27.84
N LEU A 43 22.20 17.66 27.98
CA LEU A 43 22.03 17.01 29.27
C LEU A 43 23.38 16.94 30.02
N PRO A 44 23.51 17.57 31.20
CA PRO A 44 24.78 17.66 31.93
C PRO A 44 25.32 16.29 32.31
N SER A 45 26.65 16.15 32.34
CA SER A 45 27.33 14.87 32.56
C SER A 45 27.14 14.23 33.93
N GLY A 46 26.53 14.92 34.90
CA GLY A 46 26.22 14.40 36.23
C GLY A 46 24.77 13.94 36.44
N ALA A 47 23.90 14.00 35.42
CA ALA A 47 22.50 13.58 35.54
C ALA A 47 22.25 12.24 34.81
N ASP A 48 22.44 11.13 35.53
CA ASP A 48 22.32 9.79 34.95
C ASP A 48 20.87 9.37 34.64
N SER A 49 19.92 9.81 35.47
CA SER A 49 18.49 9.49 35.32
C SER A 49 17.88 9.92 33.96
N PRO A 50 18.02 11.19 33.50
CA PRO A 50 17.44 11.61 32.23
C PRO A 50 18.12 10.99 30.99
N ARG A 51 19.41 10.61 31.08
CA ARG A 51 20.13 9.92 29.99
C ARG A 51 19.62 8.50 29.79
N LEU A 52 19.28 7.81 30.89
CA LEU A 52 18.74 6.46 30.86
C LEU A 52 17.43 6.40 30.04
N TYR A 53 16.51 7.35 30.21
CA TYR A 53 15.26 7.40 29.44
C TYR A 53 15.49 7.54 27.92
N ILE A 54 16.49 8.33 27.52
CA ILE A 54 16.86 8.49 26.09
C ILE A 54 17.37 7.17 25.53
N TYR A 55 18.23 6.46 26.26
CA TYR A 55 18.76 5.17 25.83
C TYR A 55 17.69 4.08 25.77
N ILE A 56 16.77 4.04 26.75
CA ILE A 56 15.63 3.12 26.71
C ILE A 56 14.76 3.40 25.48
N GLY A 57 14.41 4.66 25.22
CA GLY A 57 13.61 5.04 24.06
C GLY A 57 14.29 4.69 22.73
N LEU A 58 15.59 4.98 22.61
CA LEU A 58 16.39 4.63 21.44
C LEU A 58 16.50 3.11 21.25
N GLY A 59 16.63 2.36 22.36
CA GLY A 59 16.64 0.90 22.36
C GLY A 59 15.33 0.30 21.87
N ILE A 60 14.18 0.78 22.38
CA ILE A 60 12.85 0.33 21.94
C ILE A 60 12.62 0.69 20.46
N PHE A 61 12.96 1.91 20.05
CA PHE A 61 12.83 2.34 18.66
C PHE A 61 13.72 1.50 17.73
N GLY A 62 14.98 1.26 18.11
CA GLY A 62 15.90 0.43 17.36
C GLY A 62 15.40 -1.01 17.24
N LEU A 63 15.02 -1.64 18.34
CA LEU A 63 14.52 -3.01 18.36
C LEU A 63 13.27 -3.18 17.50
N THR A 64 12.27 -2.31 17.67
CA THR A 64 11.03 -2.36 16.87
C THR A 64 11.31 -2.12 15.38
N SER A 65 12.17 -1.17 15.04
CA SER A 65 12.57 -0.90 13.65
C SER A 65 13.31 -2.09 13.03
N SER A 66 14.24 -2.71 13.76
CA SER A 66 14.94 -3.92 13.32
C SER A 66 13.98 -5.08 13.12
N MET A 67 13.04 -5.32 14.03
CA MET A 67 12.04 -6.38 13.88
C MET A 67 11.15 -6.16 12.65
N GLN A 68 10.71 -4.92 12.40
CA GLN A 68 9.93 -4.57 11.21
C GLN A 68 10.73 -4.74 9.93
N PHE A 69 11.99 -4.30 9.91
CA PHE A 69 12.88 -4.44 8.76
C PHE A 69 13.19 -5.91 8.46
N LEU A 70 13.47 -6.72 9.48
CA LEU A 70 13.67 -8.16 9.33
C LEU A 70 12.41 -8.86 8.80
N THR A 71 11.23 -8.48 9.30
CA THR A 71 9.95 -9.01 8.81
C THR A 71 9.73 -8.63 7.36
N PHE A 72 10.00 -7.38 6.99
CA PHE A 72 9.95 -6.90 5.61
C PHE A 72 10.89 -7.71 4.72
N LEU A 73 12.15 -7.86 5.09
CA LEU A 73 13.11 -8.65 4.31
C LEU A 73 12.67 -10.11 4.18
N TYR A 74 12.23 -10.72 5.27
CA TYR A 74 11.76 -12.10 5.29
C TYR A 74 10.57 -12.33 4.34
N GLN A 75 9.57 -11.42 4.36
CA GLN A 75 8.42 -11.47 3.47
C GLN A 75 8.81 -11.26 2.01
N ASN A 76 9.76 -10.37 1.75
CA ASN A 76 10.22 -10.01 0.40
C ASN A 76 11.30 -10.94 -0.15
N GLY A 77 11.45 -12.13 0.42
CA GLY A 77 12.23 -13.21 -0.19
C GLY A 77 13.62 -13.42 0.41
N LEU A 78 14.00 -12.69 1.47
CA LEU A 78 15.21 -13.03 2.22
C LEU A 78 15.06 -14.47 2.75
N PHE A 79 15.97 -15.35 2.32
CA PHE A 79 15.99 -16.80 2.58
C PHE A 79 14.88 -17.65 1.92
N ALA A 80 14.15 -17.13 0.92
CA ALA A 80 13.05 -17.89 0.29
C ALA A 80 13.49 -18.75 -0.91
N GLY A 81 14.71 -18.56 -1.43
CA GLY A 81 15.23 -19.26 -2.62
C GLY A 81 14.53 -18.90 -3.95
N ARG A 82 13.31 -18.35 -3.90
CA ARG A 82 12.45 -17.95 -5.03
C ARG A 82 12.74 -16.54 -5.58
N GLY A 83 13.80 -15.88 -5.13
CA GLY A 83 14.18 -14.53 -5.57
C GLY A 83 13.33 -13.41 -4.96
N SER A 84 13.38 -12.23 -5.58
CA SER A 84 12.66 -11.03 -5.14
C SER A 84 11.26 -10.94 -5.76
N PRO A 85 10.29 -10.32 -5.06
CA PRO A 85 8.93 -10.15 -5.56
C PRO A 85 8.90 -9.29 -6.84
N ARG A 86 8.01 -9.67 -7.76
CA ARG A 86 7.87 -9.04 -9.08
C ARG A 86 6.43 -8.64 -9.32
N ALA A 87 6.22 -7.40 -9.74
CA ALA A 87 4.92 -6.91 -10.20
C ALA A 87 4.83 -7.05 -11.72
N ILE A 88 3.88 -7.85 -12.18
CA ILE A 88 3.52 -7.97 -13.58
C ILE A 88 2.37 -7.02 -13.84
N VAL A 89 2.59 -6.06 -14.74
CA VAL A 89 1.62 -5.03 -15.08
C VAL A 89 0.98 -5.40 -16.42
N SER A 90 -0.34 -5.51 -16.43
CA SER A 90 -1.14 -5.66 -17.64
C SER A 90 -2.14 -4.52 -17.76
N CYS A 91 -2.20 -3.92 -18.93
CA CYS A 91 -3.26 -2.98 -19.30
C CYS A 91 -4.24 -3.73 -20.18
N ASP A 92 -5.46 -3.90 -19.70
CA ASP A 92 -6.53 -4.41 -20.55
C ASP A 92 -7.02 -3.25 -21.41
N ARG A 93 -6.75 -3.31 -22.71
CA ARG A 93 -7.30 -2.35 -23.66
C ARG A 93 -8.75 -2.77 -23.86
N HIS A 94 -9.66 -2.13 -23.13
CA HIS A 94 -11.06 -2.17 -23.54
C HIS A 94 -11.10 -1.52 -24.94
N GLU A 95 -11.36 -2.35 -25.95
CA GLU A 95 -11.51 -1.95 -27.34
C GLU A 95 -12.74 -1.02 -27.43
N LYS A 96 -12.53 0.28 -27.21
CA LYS A 96 -13.55 1.28 -27.48
C LYS A 96 -13.63 1.43 -29.00
N SER A 97 -14.76 0.95 -29.53
CA SER A 97 -15.34 1.40 -30.80
C SER A 97 -15.21 2.92 -30.92
N SER A 98 -14.82 3.34 -32.11
CA SER A 98 -14.59 4.69 -32.59
C SER A 98 -15.49 5.78 -31.98
N SER A 99 -14.85 6.94 -31.76
CA SER A 99 -15.38 8.27 -31.42
C SER A 99 -15.30 8.68 -29.94
N ASP A 100 -14.75 9.88 -29.79
CA ASP A 100 -14.76 10.78 -28.62
C ASP A 100 -13.62 10.66 -27.58
N THR A 101 -12.67 11.57 -27.81
CA THR A 101 -11.83 12.35 -26.88
C THR A 101 -10.95 11.60 -25.88
N ASP A 102 -9.64 11.69 -26.16
CA ASP A 102 -8.51 11.27 -25.34
C ASP A 102 -8.48 12.02 -24.00
N ASP A 103 -9.26 11.56 -23.03
CA ASP A 103 -8.98 11.81 -21.62
C ASP A 103 -8.72 10.47 -20.93
N GLY A 104 -7.50 10.31 -20.40
CA GLY A 104 -6.94 9.04 -19.90
C GLY A 104 -7.61 8.46 -18.64
N THR A 105 -8.84 8.88 -18.35
CA THR A 105 -9.53 8.81 -17.06
C THR A 105 -10.28 7.48 -16.86
N GLY A 106 -10.52 6.71 -17.93
CA GLY A 106 -11.19 5.40 -17.88
C GLY A 106 -10.27 4.18 -17.86
N ILE A 107 -8.94 4.35 -17.80
CA ILE A 107 -8.00 3.23 -17.97
C ILE A 107 -7.60 2.65 -16.61
N VAL A 108 -7.89 1.36 -16.42
CA VAL A 108 -7.52 0.63 -15.21
C VAL A 108 -6.28 -0.22 -15.49
N ILE A 109 -5.30 -0.16 -14.59
CA ILE A 109 -4.11 -0.99 -14.65
C ILE A 109 -4.32 -2.18 -13.72
N LYS A 110 -4.19 -3.39 -14.24
CA LYS A 110 -4.12 -4.60 -13.41
C LYS A 110 -2.65 -4.88 -13.09
N VAL A 111 -2.34 -4.99 -11.81
CA VAL A 111 -0.99 -5.33 -11.32
C VAL A 111 -1.05 -6.65 -10.58
N SER A 112 -0.45 -7.69 -11.14
CA SER A 112 -0.32 -9.01 -10.52
C SER A 112 1.05 -9.12 -9.85
N LEU A 113 1.09 -9.06 -8.52
CA LEU A 113 2.28 -9.18 -7.71
C LEU A 113 2.59 -10.64 -7.40
N ILE A 114 3.68 -11.16 -7.96
CA ILE A 114 4.22 -12.49 -7.64
C ILE A 114 5.04 -12.36 -6.37
N VAL A 115 4.62 -13.05 -5.32
CA VAL A 115 5.26 -13.04 -4.01
C VAL A 115 6.13 -14.29 -3.82
N PRO A 116 7.38 -14.15 -3.33
CA PRO A 116 8.27 -15.30 -3.15
C PRO A 116 7.80 -16.22 -2.03
N ARG A 117 7.14 -15.65 -1.01
CA ARG A 117 6.53 -16.40 0.08
C ARG A 117 5.00 -16.29 -0.02
N PRO A 118 4.27 -17.42 -0.03
CA PRO A 118 2.82 -17.41 -0.04
C PRO A 118 2.24 -16.60 1.13
N VAL A 119 1.40 -15.60 0.85
CA VAL A 119 0.75 -14.76 1.88
C VAL A 119 -0.75 -15.03 1.90
N LYS A 120 -1.32 -15.15 3.10
CA LYS A 120 -2.78 -15.25 3.27
C LYS A 120 -3.36 -13.84 3.42
N VAL A 121 -4.18 -13.43 2.47
CA VAL A 121 -4.85 -12.12 2.47
C VAL A 121 -6.34 -12.35 2.67
N LYS A 122 -6.94 -11.63 3.62
CA LYS A 122 -8.39 -11.66 3.87
C LYS A 122 -9.09 -10.59 3.03
N ALA A 123 -10.39 -10.77 2.78
CA ALA A 123 -11.19 -9.81 2.04
C ALA A 123 -11.19 -8.43 2.74
N GLY A 124 -11.02 -7.36 1.97
CA GLY A 124 -10.96 -5.98 2.48
C GLY A 124 -9.59 -5.54 3.02
N GLN A 125 -8.55 -6.37 2.92
CA GLN A 125 -7.19 -5.98 3.28
C GLN A 125 -6.46 -5.30 2.13
N TYR A 126 -5.49 -4.47 2.48
CA TYR A 126 -4.63 -3.76 1.53
C TYR A 126 -3.16 -4.08 1.80
N ILE A 127 -2.31 -3.83 0.81
CA ILE A 127 -0.86 -3.93 0.94
C ILE A 127 -0.25 -2.59 0.55
N ASN A 128 0.87 -2.23 1.18
CA ASN A 128 1.65 -1.11 0.67
C ASN A 128 2.67 -1.64 -0.34
N LEU A 129 2.64 -1.09 -1.55
CA LEU A 129 3.48 -1.49 -2.65
C LEU A 129 4.58 -0.45 -2.87
N TRP A 130 5.81 -0.93 -3.04
CA TRP A 130 6.98 -0.14 -3.35
C TRP A 130 7.62 -0.65 -4.64
N MET A 131 7.65 0.20 -5.67
CA MET A 131 8.20 -0.14 -6.99
C MET A 131 9.30 0.86 -7.37
N PRO A 132 10.55 0.58 -6.99
CA PRO A 132 11.65 1.51 -7.23
C PRO A 132 11.98 1.70 -8.71
N SER A 133 11.67 0.72 -9.57
CA SER A 133 12.05 0.72 -10.99
C SER A 133 11.15 1.56 -11.91
N VAL A 134 10.09 2.17 -11.38
CA VAL A 134 9.06 2.86 -12.19
C VAL A 134 9.41 4.32 -12.45
N SER A 135 9.93 5.02 -11.45
CA SER A 135 10.32 6.43 -11.52
C SER A 135 11.41 6.74 -10.50
N LEU A 136 12.23 7.76 -10.76
CA LEU A 136 13.32 8.20 -9.87
C LEU A 136 12.82 8.55 -8.46
N TRP A 137 11.62 9.15 -8.36
CA TRP A 137 11.01 9.51 -7.07
C TRP A 137 10.27 8.34 -6.41
N SER A 138 9.90 7.31 -7.17
CA SER A 138 9.24 6.10 -6.65
C SER A 138 10.17 5.23 -5.80
N TRP A 139 11.49 5.46 -5.86
CA TRP A 139 12.44 4.84 -4.94
C TRP A 139 12.15 5.18 -3.47
N VAL A 140 11.50 6.32 -3.19
CA VAL A 140 11.28 6.81 -1.81
C VAL A 140 9.81 6.68 -1.38
N GLN A 141 8.93 6.26 -2.28
CA GLN A 141 7.47 6.29 -2.12
C GLN A 141 6.88 4.89 -2.03
N THR A 142 5.98 4.70 -1.07
CA THR A 142 5.23 3.46 -0.86
C THR A 142 3.75 3.82 -0.81
N HIS A 143 2.92 3.08 -1.55
CA HIS A 143 1.51 3.40 -1.73
C HIS A 143 0.60 2.24 -1.33
N PRO A 144 -0.47 2.50 -0.56
CA PRO A 144 -1.46 1.50 -0.22
C PRO A 144 -2.33 1.15 -1.45
N PHE A 145 -2.47 -0.13 -1.74
CA PHE A 145 -3.39 -0.66 -2.75
C PHE A 145 -4.23 -1.79 -2.18
N MET A 146 -5.53 -1.76 -2.48
CA MET A 146 -6.45 -2.82 -2.10
C MET A 146 -6.11 -4.10 -2.89
N VAL A 147 -6.05 -5.22 -2.17
CA VAL A 147 -5.87 -6.53 -2.81
C VAL A 147 -7.22 -6.98 -3.36
N THR A 148 -7.27 -7.32 -4.64
CA THR A 148 -8.49 -7.74 -5.36
C THR A 148 -8.56 -9.25 -5.58
N SER A 149 -7.43 -9.96 -5.45
CA SER A 149 -7.43 -11.42 -5.38
C SER A 149 -7.84 -11.91 -4.00
N TRP A 150 -8.60 -13.00 -3.96
CA TRP A 150 -8.98 -13.67 -2.73
C TRP A 150 -8.84 -15.17 -2.92
N SER A 151 -8.28 -15.85 -1.91
CA SER A 151 -8.31 -17.30 -1.81
C SER A 151 -8.47 -17.73 -0.36
N ARG A 152 -8.89 -18.98 -0.14
CA ARG A 152 -9.02 -19.57 1.21
C ARG A 152 -7.66 -19.74 1.90
N GLY A 153 -6.61 -19.95 1.11
CA GLY A 153 -5.26 -20.31 1.55
C GLY A 153 -4.26 -19.18 1.42
N LYS A 154 -2.98 -19.55 1.41
CA LYS A 154 -1.90 -18.63 1.05
C LYS A 154 -1.83 -18.51 -0.47
N GLN A 155 -1.52 -17.32 -0.98
CA GLN A 155 -1.44 -17.02 -2.40
C GLN A 155 0.00 -16.66 -2.79
N ASP A 156 0.45 -17.18 -3.92
CA ASP A 156 1.75 -16.85 -4.55
C ASP A 156 1.63 -15.65 -5.50
N ALA A 157 0.41 -15.25 -5.85
CA ALA A 157 0.11 -14.08 -6.66
C ALA A 157 -1.00 -13.23 -6.03
N LEU A 158 -0.78 -11.93 -5.94
CA LEU A 158 -1.74 -10.94 -5.45
C LEU A 158 -2.14 -10.00 -6.58
N ASP A 159 -3.42 -9.96 -6.91
CA ASP A 159 -3.92 -9.05 -7.94
C ASP A 159 -4.35 -7.73 -7.31
N LEU A 160 -3.84 -6.63 -7.84
CA LEU A 160 -4.20 -5.27 -7.49
C LEU A 160 -4.85 -4.61 -8.70
N LEU A 161 -5.87 -3.83 -8.44
CA LEU A 161 -6.34 -2.85 -9.41
C LEU A 161 -5.70 -1.53 -9.01
N VAL A 162 -5.11 -0.84 -9.99
CA VAL A 162 -4.51 0.49 -9.81
C VAL A 162 -5.15 1.48 -10.78
N GLN A 163 -5.67 2.57 -10.23
CA GLN A 163 -6.09 3.72 -11.02
C GLN A 163 -4.88 4.65 -11.28
N PRO A 164 -4.60 5.01 -12.53
CA PRO A 164 -3.57 5.97 -12.87
C PRO A 164 -3.86 7.33 -12.23
N HIS A 165 -3.03 7.71 -11.27
CA HIS A 165 -2.93 9.07 -10.75
C HIS A 165 -1.55 9.65 -11.08
N SER A 166 -1.37 10.97 -10.92
CA SER A 166 -0.08 11.64 -11.13
C SER A 166 1.07 10.96 -10.34
N GLY A 167 2.27 10.92 -10.91
CA GLY A 167 3.45 10.34 -10.25
C GLY A 167 3.73 8.89 -10.68
N MET A 168 3.96 7.98 -9.72
CA MET A 168 4.35 6.59 -9.97
C MET A 168 3.36 5.87 -10.89
N THR A 169 2.07 6.01 -10.64
CA THR A 169 1.02 5.29 -11.37
C THR A 169 0.82 5.77 -12.81
N ALA A 170 1.04 7.06 -13.08
CA ALA A 170 1.12 7.58 -14.44
C ALA A 170 2.37 7.07 -15.19
N GLY A 171 3.49 6.92 -14.47
CA GLY A 171 4.70 6.27 -14.99
C GLY A 171 4.46 4.82 -15.41
N LEU A 172 3.76 4.04 -14.56
CA LEU A 172 3.32 2.68 -14.87
C LEU A 172 2.45 2.64 -16.13
N LEU A 173 1.46 3.53 -16.20
CA LEU A 173 0.57 3.61 -17.36
C LEU A 173 1.37 3.84 -18.65
N ARG A 174 2.30 4.79 -18.64
CA ARG A 174 3.14 5.12 -19.80
C ARG A 174 3.98 3.93 -20.24
N GLN A 175 4.61 3.23 -19.30
CA GLN A 175 5.45 2.06 -19.60
C GLN A 175 4.61 0.87 -20.11
N ALA A 176 3.43 0.65 -19.52
CA ALA A 176 2.53 -0.41 -19.95
C ALA A 176 1.90 -0.12 -21.33
N ARG A 177 1.60 1.15 -21.65
CA ARG A 177 1.16 1.57 -22.99
C ARG A 177 2.27 1.45 -24.04
N ALA A 178 3.53 1.65 -23.66
CA ALA A 178 4.66 1.59 -24.58
C ALA A 178 4.88 0.19 -25.17
N ILE A 179 4.41 -0.86 -24.49
CA ILE A 179 4.54 -2.24 -24.95
C ILE A 179 3.15 -2.88 -25.08
N PRO A 180 2.40 -2.54 -26.14
CA PRO A 180 1.04 -3.05 -26.34
C PRO A 180 1.05 -4.58 -26.50
N GLY A 181 0.21 -5.26 -25.73
CA GLY A 181 0.02 -6.72 -25.83
C GLY A 181 1.01 -7.58 -25.03
N SER A 182 1.98 -7.00 -24.33
CA SER A 182 2.86 -7.76 -23.43
C SER A 182 2.84 -7.20 -22.00
N SER A 183 3.04 -8.09 -21.04
CA SER A 183 3.07 -7.73 -19.62
C SER A 183 4.46 -7.26 -19.22
N VAL A 184 4.56 -6.10 -18.57
CA VAL A 184 5.85 -5.57 -18.11
C VAL A 184 6.12 -6.03 -16.67
N SER A 185 7.30 -6.58 -16.42
CA SER A 185 7.72 -7.04 -15.09
C SER A 185 8.60 -5.99 -14.41
N PHE A 186 8.19 -5.53 -13.23
CA PHE A 186 8.97 -4.63 -12.38
C PHE A 186 9.39 -5.31 -11.07
N LEU A 187 10.53 -4.90 -10.52
CA LEU A 187 10.88 -5.22 -9.14
C LEU A 187 9.90 -4.49 -8.22
N ALA A 188 9.24 -5.23 -7.34
CA ALA A 188 8.20 -4.67 -6.49
C ALA A 188 8.25 -5.30 -5.11
N PHE A 189 8.50 -4.49 -4.11
CA PHE A 189 8.45 -4.90 -2.71
C PHE A 189 7.09 -4.56 -2.11
N PHE A 190 6.67 -5.30 -1.10
CA PHE A 190 5.42 -5.01 -0.41
C PHE A 190 5.54 -5.16 1.10
N THR A 191 4.64 -4.52 1.82
CA THR A 191 4.39 -4.77 3.24
C THR A 191 2.90 -4.96 3.47
N GLY A 192 2.56 -5.90 4.35
CA GLY A 192 1.19 -6.26 4.67
C GLY A 192 1.03 -7.76 4.97
N PRO A 193 -0.20 -8.28 4.97
CA PRO A 193 -1.46 -7.58 4.70
C PRO A 193 -1.86 -6.65 5.85
N HIS A 194 -2.34 -5.45 5.50
CA HIS A 194 -2.85 -4.44 6.43
C HIS A 194 -4.36 -4.33 6.35
N GLY A 195 -4.96 -3.72 7.37
CA GLY A 195 -6.40 -3.55 7.48
C GLY A 195 -7.11 -4.71 8.15
N ILE A 196 -8.35 -4.44 8.53
CA ILE A 196 -9.24 -5.38 9.19
C ILE A 196 -10.18 -6.03 8.15
N SER A 197 -10.50 -7.29 8.38
CA SER A 197 -11.47 -8.02 7.55
C SER A 197 -12.71 -8.26 8.38
N ALA A 198 -13.87 -7.86 7.87
CA ALA A 198 -15.16 -8.14 8.47
C ALA A 198 -15.60 -9.55 8.06
N ASP A 199 -16.20 -10.30 8.99
CA ASP A 199 -16.80 -11.57 8.62
C ASP A 199 -18.23 -11.37 8.14
N VAL A 200 -18.51 -11.88 6.94
CA VAL A 200 -19.80 -11.73 6.24
C VAL A 200 -20.49 -13.08 6.04
N SER A 201 -19.89 -14.17 6.51
CA SER A 201 -20.34 -15.55 6.26
C SER A 201 -21.67 -15.90 6.96
N HIS A 202 -22.02 -15.14 8.01
CA HIS A 202 -23.20 -15.36 8.85
C HIS A 202 -24.46 -14.64 8.37
N TYR A 203 -24.36 -13.83 7.31
CA TYR A 203 -25.50 -13.08 6.79
C TYR A 203 -26.15 -13.82 5.62
N GLU A 204 -27.48 -13.87 5.58
CA GLU A 204 -28.21 -14.48 4.45
C GLU A 204 -28.30 -13.55 3.24
N ASN A 205 -28.41 -12.25 3.47
CA ASN A 205 -28.55 -11.24 2.43
C ASN A 205 -27.42 -10.22 2.56
N ALA A 206 -26.68 -10.00 1.48
CA ALA A 206 -25.59 -9.04 1.42
C ALA A 206 -25.89 -7.95 0.37
N LEU A 207 -25.98 -6.70 0.82
CA LEU A 207 -25.98 -5.53 -0.05
C LEU A 207 -24.58 -4.93 -0.03
N VAL A 208 -23.94 -4.86 -1.18
CA VAL A 208 -22.62 -4.26 -1.33
C VAL A 208 -22.72 -3.06 -2.23
N VAL A 209 -22.29 -1.91 -1.71
CA VAL A 209 -22.30 -0.64 -2.41
C VAL A 209 -20.87 -0.18 -2.60
N ALA A 210 -20.49 0.13 -3.83
CA ALA A 210 -19.18 0.65 -4.18
C ALA A 210 -19.32 1.88 -5.09
N SER A 211 -18.42 2.85 -4.93
CA SER A 211 -18.31 4.01 -5.80
C SER A 211 -16.92 4.09 -6.43
N GLY A 212 -16.87 4.38 -7.73
CA GLY A 212 -15.65 4.50 -8.51
C GLY A 212 -14.69 3.33 -8.30
N PHE A 213 -13.45 3.64 -7.94
CA PHE A 213 -12.39 2.66 -7.71
C PHE A 213 -12.46 1.94 -6.35
N GLY A 214 -13.36 2.37 -5.46
CA GLY A 214 -13.64 1.69 -4.20
C GLY A 214 -14.13 0.24 -4.38
N ILE A 215 -14.55 -0.12 -5.60
CA ILE A 215 -14.87 -1.49 -5.99
C ILE A 215 -13.73 -2.49 -5.71
N ALA A 216 -12.47 -2.05 -5.76
CA ALA A 216 -11.30 -2.89 -5.47
C ALA A 216 -11.35 -3.48 -4.05
N ALA A 217 -11.91 -2.76 -3.07
CA ALA A 217 -12.09 -3.24 -1.70
C ALA A 217 -13.19 -4.31 -1.59
N VAL A 218 -14.20 -4.22 -2.45
CA VAL A 218 -15.42 -5.04 -2.45
C VAL A 218 -15.23 -6.34 -3.22
N ILE A 219 -14.46 -6.35 -4.31
CA ILE A 219 -14.23 -7.53 -5.16
C ILE A 219 -13.81 -8.77 -4.34
N PRO A 220 -12.87 -8.69 -3.37
CA PRO A 220 -12.51 -9.84 -2.52
C PRO A 220 -13.67 -10.38 -1.70
N TYR A 221 -14.57 -9.51 -1.21
CA TYR A 221 -15.76 -9.94 -0.48
C TYR A 221 -16.70 -10.67 -1.41
N VAL A 222 -16.98 -10.13 -2.60
CA VAL A 222 -17.83 -10.79 -3.60
C VAL A 222 -17.27 -12.17 -3.96
N LYS A 223 -15.96 -12.27 -4.23
CA LYS A 223 -15.27 -13.54 -4.48
C LYS A 223 -15.38 -14.52 -3.31
N LYS A 224 -15.16 -14.06 -2.07
CA LYS A 224 -15.32 -14.86 -0.84
C LYS A 224 -16.76 -15.39 -0.71
N MET A 225 -17.75 -14.54 -0.96
CA MET A 225 -19.17 -14.89 -0.83
C MET A 225 -19.61 -15.91 -1.88
N ILE A 226 -19.24 -15.70 -3.15
CA ILE A 226 -19.52 -16.65 -4.24
C ILE A 226 -18.85 -17.99 -3.97
N HIS A 227 -17.59 -17.98 -3.52
CA HIS A 227 -16.91 -19.22 -3.15
C HIS A 227 -17.58 -19.91 -1.96
N GLY A 228 -18.00 -19.15 -0.95
CA GLY A 228 -18.70 -19.67 0.22
C GLY A 228 -20.04 -20.31 -0.14
N TYR A 229 -20.78 -19.72 -1.09
CA TYR A 229 -22.00 -20.27 -1.65
C TYR A 229 -21.74 -21.59 -2.39
N ASN A 230 -20.76 -21.60 -3.31
CA ASN A 230 -20.41 -22.79 -4.09
C ASN A 230 -19.88 -23.97 -3.24
N THR A 231 -19.32 -23.68 -2.07
CA THR A 231 -18.76 -24.69 -1.15
C THR A 231 -19.70 -25.01 0.02
N CYS A 232 -20.90 -24.45 0.06
CA CYS A 232 -21.85 -24.61 1.17
C CYS A 232 -21.26 -24.24 2.54
N THR A 233 -20.33 -23.28 2.59
CA THR A 233 -19.68 -22.82 3.82
C THR A 233 -20.20 -21.47 4.33
N SER A 234 -21.01 -20.77 3.52
CA SER A 234 -21.60 -19.47 3.84
C SER A 234 -23.12 -19.58 3.86
N GLN A 235 -23.78 -18.73 4.67
CA GLN A 235 -25.25 -18.66 4.75
C GLN A 235 -25.87 -17.73 3.71
N ILE A 236 -25.06 -17.09 2.87
CA ILE A 236 -25.50 -16.11 1.87
C ILE A 236 -26.40 -16.79 0.82
N ARG A 237 -27.60 -16.23 0.63
CA ARG A 237 -28.61 -16.62 -0.37
C ARG A 237 -28.77 -15.57 -1.45
N ARG A 238 -28.65 -14.28 -1.10
CA ARG A 238 -28.83 -13.16 -2.04
C ARG A 238 -27.69 -12.16 -1.91
N LEU A 239 -27.09 -11.82 -3.05
CA LEU A 239 -26.03 -10.83 -3.16
C LEU A 239 -26.47 -9.74 -4.13
N HIS A 240 -26.56 -8.50 -3.64
CA HIS A 240 -26.84 -7.32 -4.46
C HIS A 240 -25.60 -6.43 -4.48
N LEU A 241 -24.99 -6.27 -5.65
CA LEU A 241 -23.88 -5.35 -5.86
C LEU A 241 -24.39 -4.10 -6.59
N VAL A 242 -24.28 -2.95 -5.93
CA VAL A 242 -24.56 -1.64 -6.52
C VAL A 242 -23.22 -0.95 -6.73
N TRP A 243 -22.87 -0.72 -8.00
CA TRP A 243 -21.64 -0.02 -8.36
C TRP A 243 -21.98 1.28 -9.08
N GLN A 244 -21.63 2.39 -8.46
CA GLN A 244 -21.74 3.71 -9.05
C GLN A 244 -20.40 4.08 -9.69
N VAL A 245 -20.41 4.31 -11.01
CA VAL A 245 -19.26 4.82 -11.75
C VAL A 245 -19.62 6.21 -12.25
N GLU A 246 -18.78 7.19 -11.93
CA GLU A 246 -18.90 8.51 -12.54
C GLU A 246 -18.27 8.41 -13.93
N SER A 247 -19.10 8.53 -14.97
CA SER A 247 -18.60 8.76 -16.33
C SER A 247 -18.35 10.26 -16.45
N ILE A 248 -17.08 10.64 -16.50
CA ILE A 248 -16.67 11.99 -16.90
C ILE A 248 -16.46 11.96 -18.42
#